data_AF-A0AAU4RX34-F1
#
_entry.id   AF-A0AAU4RX34-F1
#
_cell.length_a   1.000
_cell.length_b   1.000
_cell.length_c   1.000
_cell.angle_alpha   90.00
_cell.angle_beta   90.00
_cell.angle_gamma   90.00
#
_symmetry.space_group_name_H-M   'P 1'
#
loop_
_entity.id
_entity.type
_entity.pdbx_description
1 polymer ?
#
loop_
_entity_poly.entity_id
_entity_poly.type
_entity_poly.pdbx_seq_one_letter_code
_entity_poly.pdbx_strand_id
1 'polypeptide(L)'
;MGDVPTPTQRDRAIYHRTGHYMADVAELLLRDGYPVIHAGSCQPEHMNDLEDDGGGYVDLAPEVLTQVNGAHQNAMELHLAWDTSSGWALVTEIPKAKDVTRWMGAGLTPAPEKVAGFFLSGLLDFHSAGSDERPYYRKPGHDLDGLAERLAPFDRKGSFRDRFHHARNAAAERLAIDAMLSEDTVVSIPVRAGELKALQQLAQFVDMSEALRGVAVQLIADLKARASSTSDEGQIEFVRSHSTGVAQAKEIRRIGRGRG
;
A
#
# COMPACT_ATOMS: atom_id res chain seq x y z
N MET A 1 -11.58 29.55 -15.61
CA MET A 1 -10.35 28.99 -15.03
C MET A 1 -9.81 30.04 -14.07
N GLY A 2 -10.04 29.88 -12.78
CA GLY A 2 -9.40 30.73 -11.78
C GLY A 2 -7.93 30.34 -11.66
N ASP A 3 -7.05 31.32 -11.45
CA ASP A 3 -5.63 31.08 -11.20
C ASP A 3 -5.46 30.13 -10.01
N VAL A 4 -4.71 29.05 -10.21
CA VAL A 4 -4.27 28.18 -9.11
C VAL A 4 -3.27 28.97 -8.27
N PRO A 5 -3.52 29.19 -6.97
CA PRO A 5 -2.59 29.90 -6.12
C PRO A 5 -1.24 29.17 -6.12
N THR A 6 -0.15 29.89 -6.33
CA THR A 6 1.19 29.29 -6.27
C THR A 6 1.48 28.83 -4.83
N PRO A 7 1.89 27.56 -4.60
CA PRO A 7 2.18 27.07 -3.27
C PRO A 7 3.26 27.87 -2.56
N THR A 8 2.99 28.25 -1.31
CA THR A 8 3.92 29.01 -0.46
C THR A 8 5.05 28.11 0.06
N GLN A 9 6.09 28.74 0.64
CA GLN A 9 7.14 27.99 1.33
C GLN A 9 6.58 27.15 2.49
N ARG A 10 5.55 27.64 3.18
CA ARG A 10 4.87 26.92 4.26
C ARG A 10 4.18 25.66 3.73
N ASP A 11 3.47 25.76 2.60
CA ASP A 11 2.76 24.61 2.01
C ASP A 11 3.75 23.52 1.59
N ARG A 12 4.89 23.93 1.03
CA ARG A 12 6.00 23.01 0.70
C ARG A 12 6.61 22.36 1.95
N ALA A 13 6.74 23.10 3.05
CA ALA A 13 7.26 22.57 4.31
C ALA A 13 6.28 21.56 4.94
N ILE A 14 4.97 21.85 4.91
CA ILE A 14 3.92 20.92 5.36
C ILE A 14 3.99 19.64 4.53
N TYR A 15 3.98 19.74 3.20
CA TYR A 15 4.12 18.60 2.28
C TYR A 15 5.34 17.72 2.62
N HIS A 16 6.50 18.36 2.77
CA HIS A 16 7.76 17.65 3.00
C HIS A 16 7.78 16.93 4.35
N ARG A 17 7.34 17.60 5.42
CA ARG A 17 7.24 17.02 6.77
C ARG A 17 6.19 15.92 6.86
N THR A 18 5.04 16.10 6.22
CA THR A 18 4.01 15.07 6.09
C THR A 18 4.57 13.83 5.40
N GLY A 19 5.34 14.00 4.31
CA GLY A 19 5.99 12.87 3.62
C GLY A 19 6.93 12.08 4.54
N HIS A 20 7.72 12.77 5.37
CA HIS A 20 8.57 12.10 6.37
C HIS A 20 7.78 11.45 7.50
N TYR A 21 6.65 12.03 7.89
CA TYR A 21 5.75 11.45 8.86
C TYR A 21 5.12 10.15 8.35
N MET A 22 4.66 10.11 7.09
CA MET A 22 4.20 8.88 6.44
C MET A 22 5.31 7.83 6.37
N ALA A 23 6.53 8.25 6.04
CA ALA A 23 7.69 7.35 5.99
C ALA A 23 8.04 6.78 7.38
N ASP A 24 7.90 7.55 8.47
CA ASP A 24 8.11 7.05 9.84
C ASP A 24 7.11 5.93 10.19
N VAL A 25 5.83 6.11 9.84
CA VAL A 25 4.81 5.08 10.05
C VAL A 25 5.09 3.84 9.18
N ALA A 26 5.40 4.05 7.89
CA ALA A 26 5.70 2.96 6.96
C ALA A 26 6.91 2.13 7.40
N GLU A 27 7.96 2.76 7.91
CA GLU A 27 9.15 2.07 8.43
C GLU A 27 8.83 1.18 9.62
N LEU A 28 7.97 1.62 10.54
CA LEU A 28 7.51 0.81 11.66
C LEU A 28 6.75 -0.43 11.17
N LEU A 29 5.82 -0.25 10.23
CA LEU A 29 5.04 -1.35 9.65
C LEU A 29 5.95 -2.36 8.92
N LEU A 30 6.89 -1.88 8.11
CA LEU A 30 7.88 -2.72 7.42
C LEU A 30 8.78 -3.50 8.38
N ARG A 31 9.22 -2.85 9.47
CA ARG A 31 10.01 -3.50 10.52
C ARG A 31 9.21 -4.64 11.17
N ASP A 32 7.95 -4.38 11.46
CA ASP A 32 7.03 -5.31 12.13
C ASP A 32 6.47 -6.39 11.18
N GLY A 33 6.92 -6.40 9.91
CA GLY A 33 6.66 -7.48 8.95
C GLY A 33 5.47 -7.24 8.01
N TYR A 34 4.88 -6.04 8.04
CA TYR A 34 3.75 -5.68 7.18
C TYR A 34 4.25 -5.03 5.89
N PRO A 35 4.00 -5.63 4.70
CA PRO A 35 4.47 -5.07 3.45
C PRO A 35 3.75 -3.76 3.11
N VAL A 36 4.51 -2.66 3.06
CA VAL A 36 4.06 -1.34 2.61
C VAL A 36 4.53 -1.12 1.18
N ILE A 37 3.62 -0.86 0.25
CA ILE A 37 3.94 -0.71 -1.17
C ILE A 37 4.25 0.74 -1.55
N HIS A 38 3.63 1.68 -0.85
CA HIS A 38 3.79 3.12 -1.08
C HIS A 38 3.58 3.92 0.21
N ALA A 39 4.30 5.04 0.34
CA ALA A 39 4.09 6.02 1.38
C ALA A 39 4.40 7.40 0.82
N GLY A 40 3.49 8.37 1.01
CA GLY A 40 3.72 9.70 0.48
C GLY A 40 2.73 10.76 0.94
N SER A 41 3.09 12.01 0.66
CA SER A 41 2.21 13.16 0.87
C SER A 41 1.61 13.64 -0.45
N CYS A 42 0.39 14.19 -0.38
CA CYS A 42 -0.29 14.84 -1.49
C CYS A 42 0.37 16.19 -1.80
N GLN A 43 0.70 16.41 -3.07
CA GLN A 43 1.32 17.65 -3.51
C GLN A 43 0.35 18.83 -3.36
N PRO A 44 0.82 20.00 -2.86
CA PRO A 44 -0.02 21.20 -2.70
C PRO A 44 -0.74 21.62 -3.99
N GLU A 45 -0.13 21.37 -5.15
CA GLU A 45 -0.66 21.70 -6.47
C GLU A 45 -1.89 20.87 -6.86
N HIS A 46 -2.12 19.72 -6.22
CA HIS A 46 -3.25 18.82 -6.49
C HIS A 46 -4.39 18.95 -5.46
N MET A 47 -4.34 19.96 -4.60
CA MET A 47 -5.28 20.12 -3.47
C MET A 47 -6.59 20.86 -3.81
N ASN A 48 -6.71 21.44 -5.00
CA ASN A 48 -7.89 22.26 -5.35
C ASN A 48 -9.22 21.51 -5.43
N ASP A 49 -9.18 20.17 -5.52
CA ASP A 49 -10.36 19.30 -5.58
C ASP A 49 -10.57 18.49 -4.28
N LEU A 50 -9.78 18.73 -3.23
CA LEU A 50 -9.84 17.99 -1.98
C LEU A 50 -10.61 18.78 -0.91
N GLU A 51 -11.37 18.06 -0.07
CA GLU A 51 -12.05 18.63 1.10
C GLU A 51 -11.07 19.15 2.18
N ASP A 52 -9.77 18.97 1.98
CA ASP A 52 -8.71 19.37 2.92
C ASP A 52 -7.55 20.07 2.20
N ASP A 53 -6.69 20.76 2.95
CA ASP A 53 -5.56 21.55 2.44
C ASP A 53 -4.21 20.80 2.46
N GLY A 54 -4.19 19.55 2.90
CA GLY A 54 -3.07 18.63 2.75
C GLY A 54 -3.42 17.21 3.14
N GLY A 55 -2.54 16.27 2.82
CA GLY A 55 -2.72 14.88 3.23
C GLY A 55 -1.53 14.00 2.90
N GLY A 56 -1.64 12.74 3.31
CA GLY A 56 -0.70 11.68 2.99
C GLY A 56 -1.34 10.32 3.19
N TYR A 57 -0.68 9.31 2.65
CA TYR A 57 -1.19 7.94 2.66
C TYR A 57 -0.05 6.94 2.75
N VAL A 58 -0.35 5.79 3.34
CA VAL A 58 0.52 4.62 3.45
C VAL A 58 -0.28 3.42 2.95
N ASP A 59 0.11 2.91 1.78
CA ASP A 59 -0.60 1.83 1.09
C ASP A 59 0.02 0.49 1.45
N LEU A 60 -0.82 -0.46 1.83
CA LEU A 60 -0.40 -1.81 2.19
C LEU A 60 -0.46 -2.71 0.95
N ALA A 61 0.36 -3.75 0.94
CA ALA A 61 0.24 -4.77 -0.08
C ALA A 61 -1.12 -5.48 0.02
N PRO A 62 -1.73 -5.89 -1.10
CA PRO A 62 -3.06 -6.52 -1.11
C PRO A 62 -3.16 -7.76 -0.22
N GLU A 63 -2.06 -8.49 0.01
CA GLU A 63 -2.04 -9.67 0.86
C GLU A 63 -2.33 -9.35 2.33
N VAL A 64 -2.05 -8.13 2.78
CA VAL A 64 -2.36 -7.67 4.15
C VAL A 64 -3.86 -7.66 4.39
N LEU A 65 -4.66 -7.30 3.38
CA LEU A 65 -6.12 -7.24 3.50
C LEU A 65 -6.73 -8.61 3.86
N THR A 66 -6.11 -9.70 3.41
CA THR A 66 -6.57 -11.06 3.75
C THR A 66 -6.40 -11.42 5.23
N GLN A 67 -5.59 -10.65 5.95
CA GLN A 67 -5.35 -10.80 7.39
C GLN A 67 -6.29 -9.94 8.24
N VAL A 68 -7.07 -9.06 7.63
CA VAL A 68 -7.95 -8.12 8.34
C VAL A 68 -9.25 -8.81 8.70
N ASN A 69 -9.46 -9.05 9.99
CA ASN A 69 -10.74 -9.54 10.49
C ASN A 69 -11.81 -8.45 10.41
N GLY A 70 -12.97 -8.79 9.84
CA GLY A 70 -14.06 -7.84 9.63
C GLY A 70 -13.90 -6.92 8.42
N ALA A 71 -12.86 -7.10 7.59
CA ALA A 71 -12.79 -6.41 6.31
C ALA A 71 -13.96 -6.83 5.39
N HIS A 72 -14.44 -5.90 4.58
CA HIS A 72 -15.47 -6.18 3.60
C HIS A 72 -14.96 -7.19 2.56
N GLN A 73 -15.78 -8.19 2.19
CA GLN A 73 -15.35 -9.28 1.29
C GLN A 73 -14.92 -8.81 -0.11
N ASN A 74 -15.43 -7.66 -0.54
CA ASN A 74 -15.09 -7.03 -1.82
C ASN A 74 -14.08 -5.89 -1.67
N ALA A 75 -13.44 -5.73 -0.51
CA ALA A 75 -12.38 -4.74 -0.37
C ALA A 75 -11.23 -5.11 -1.32
N MET A 76 -10.68 -4.11 -1.99
CA MET A 76 -9.56 -4.28 -2.93
C MET A 76 -8.25 -3.77 -2.35
N GLU A 77 -8.33 -2.73 -1.53
CA GLU A 77 -7.17 -2.06 -0.99
C GLU A 77 -7.36 -1.76 0.49
N LEU A 78 -6.24 -1.76 1.21
CA LEU A 78 -6.14 -1.32 2.59
C LEU A 78 -5.04 -0.26 2.64
N HIS A 79 -5.37 0.91 3.17
CA HIS A 79 -4.40 1.97 3.35
C HIS A 79 -4.68 2.77 4.63
N LEU A 80 -3.64 3.39 5.15
CA LEU A 80 -3.78 4.45 6.14
C LEU A 80 -3.81 5.78 5.41
N ALA A 81 -4.84 6.58 5.65
CA ALA A 81 -4.92 7.96 5.17
C ALA A 81 -4.67 8.91 6.34
N TRP A 82 -3.98 10.01 6.06
CA TRP A 82 -3.81 11.12 6.97
C TRP A 82 -4.23 12.40 6.28
N ASP A 83 -5.09 13.19 6.93
CA ASP A 83 -5.45 14.52 6.45
C ASP A 83 -5.18 15.60 7.51
N THR A 84 -5.08 16.84 7.06
CA THR A 84 -4.63 17.98 7.86
C THR A 84 -5.71 18.51 8.81
N SER A 85 -6.96 18.05 8.70
CA SER A 85 -8.09 18.49 9.52
C SER A 85 -8.56 17.44 10.55
N SER A 86 -8.34 16.16 10.28
CA SER A 86 -8.96 15.00 10.96
C SER A 86 -7.93 13.97 11.40
N GLY A 87 -6.69 14.04 10.92
CA GLY A 87 -5.63 13.14 11.31
C GLY A 87 -5.73 11.79 10.61
N TRP A 88 -5.45 10.70 11.34
CA TRP A 88 -5.33 9.36 10.76
C TRP A 88 -6.66 8.61 10.68
N ALA A 89 -6.83 7.92 9.55
CA ALA A 89 -7.84 6.91 9.33
C ALA A 89 -7.24 5.64 8.71
N LEU A 90 -7.87 4.51 9.00
CA LEU A 90 -7.70 3.26 8.28
C LEU A 90 -8.86 3.11 7.30
N VAL A 91 -8.54 2.84 6.04
CA VAL A 91 -9.49 2.84 4.94
C VAL A 91 -9.42 1.51 4.20
N THR A 92 -10.60 0.93 3.93
CA THR A 92 -10.73 -0.14 2.95
C THR A 92 -11.51 0.38 1.75
N GLU A 93 -10.90 0.33 0.57
CA GLU A 93 -11.54 0.72 -0.68
C GLU A 93 -12.37 -0.44 -1.23
N ILE A 94 -13.61 -0.14 -1.63
CA ILE A 94 -14.55 -1.12 -2.19
C ILE A 94 -14.99 -0.64 -3.59
N PRO A 95 -14.76 -1.44 -4.65
CA PRO A 95 -15.13 -1.06 -6.00
C PRO A 95 -16.61 -0.71 -6.12
N LYS A 96 -16.89 0.47 -6.67
CA LYS A 96 -18.26 0.98 -6.94
C LYS A 96 -19.13 1.10 -5.67
N ALA A 97 -18.52 1.12 -4.50
CA ALA A 97 -19.17 1.40 -3.23
C ALA A 97 -18.45 2.53 -2.51
N LYS A 98 -19.03 2.99 -1.40
CA LYS A 98 -18.35 3.94 -0.52
C LYS A 98 -17.31 3.20 0.29
N ASP A 99 -16.14 3.79 0.42
CA ASP A 99 -15.08 3.27 1.30
C ASP A 99 -15.57 3.15 2.73
N VAL A 100 -15.04 2.14 3.43
CA VAL A 100 -15.24 2.02 4.87
C VAL A 100 -14.02 2.62 5.55
N THR A 101 -14.26 3.66 6.33
CA THR A 101 -13.23 4.47 6.98
C THR A 101 -13.37 4.37 8.48
N ARG A 102 -12.26 4.15 9.17
CA ARG A 102 -12.16 4.13 10.63
C ARG A 102 -11.15 5.16 11.09
N TRP A 103 -11.59 6.13 11.87
CA TRP A 103 -10.79 7.24 12.36
C TRP A 103 -10.14 6.91 13.70
N MET A 104 -8.86 7.21 13.82
CA MET A 104 -8.09 6.92 15.04
C MET A 104 -8.54 7.74 16.25
N GLY A 105 -9.01 8.98 16.04
CA GLY A 105 -9.49 9.84 17.12
C GLY A 105 -8.40 10.36 18.08
N ALA A 106 -7.13 10.33 17.67
CA ALA A 106 -5.98 10.64 18.54
C ALA A 106 -5.27 11.98 18.24
N GLY A 107 -5.96 12.93 17.60
CA GLY A 107 -5.40 14.22 17.19
C GLY A 107 -4.76 14.19 15.80
N LEU A 108 -4.21 15.33 15.39
CA LEU A 108 -3.61 15.49 14.05
C LEU A 108 -2.29 14.74 13.90
N THR A 109 -1.37 14.84 14.86
CA THR A 109 -0.01 14.30 14.72
C THR A 109 0.36 13.35 15.87
N PRO A 110 -0.39 12.24 16.08
CA PRO A 110 -0.01 11.24 17.07
C PRO A 110 1.38 10.66 16.78
N ALA A 111 2.07 10.13 17.79
CA ALA A 111 3.35 9.47 17.58
C ALA A 111 3.23 8.30 16.57
N PRO A 112 4.21 8.08 15.66
CA PRO A 112 4.14 7.01 14.66
C PRO A 112 3.83 5.62 15.23
N GLU A 113 4.34 5.29 16.42
CA GLU A 113 4.08 4.02 17.10
C GLU A 113 2.61 3.85 17.49
N LYS A 114 1.91 4.94 17.82
CA LYS A 114 0.47 4.90 18.08
C LYS A 114 -0.32 4.64 16.80
N VAL A 115 0.12 5.20 15.67
CA VAL A 115 -0.50 4.96 14.36
C VAL A 115 -0.31 3.50 13.95
N ALA A 116 0.90 2.95 14.12
CA ALA A 116 1.16 1.53 13.90
C ALA A 116 0.29 0.65 14.81
N GLY A 117 0.16 0.98 16.10
CA GLY A 117 -0.74 0.27 17.03
C GLY A 117 -2.22 0.34 16.63
N PHE A 118 -2.66 1.47 16.09
CA PHE A 118 -4.00 1.63 15.53
C PHE A 118 -4.23 0.73 14.31
N PHE A 119 -3.25 0.66 13.39
CA PHE A 119 -3.29 -0.29 12.28
C PHE A 119 -3.40 -1.74 12.75
N LEU A 120 -2.61 -2.15 13.75
CA LEU A 120 -2.68 -3.51 14.32
C LEU A 120 -4.05 -3.80 14.94
N SER A 121 -4.67 -2.83 15.60
CA SER A 121 -6.03 -2.96 16.11
C SER A 121 -7.04 -3.17 14.98
N GLY A 122 -6.85 -2.48 13.85
CA GLY A 122 -7.63 -2.68 12.62
C GLY A 122 -7.48 -4.07 12.00
N LEU A 123 -6.31 -4.70 12.09
CA LEU A 123 -6.13 -6.09 11.65
C LEU A 123 -6.93 -7.08 12.51
N LEU A 124 -7.01 -6.83 13.82
CA LEU A 124 -7.72 -7.69 14.77
C LEU A 124 -9.24 -7.60 14.67
N ASP A 125 -9.77 -6.38 14.52
CA ASP A 125 -11.18 -6.11 14.27
C ASP A 125 -11.32 -4.72 13.63
N PHE A 126 -11.52 -4.73 12.32
CA PHE A 126 -11.62 -3.51 11.53
C PHE A 126 -12.79 -2.61 12.00
N HIS A 127 -13.95 -3.20 12.29
CA HIS A 127 -15.14 -2.42 12.64
C HIS A 127 -15.05 -1.79 14.03
N SER A 128 -14.30 -2.40 14.94
CA SER A 128 -14.10 -1.87 16.29
C SER A 128 -12.87 -0.96 16.42
N ALA A 129 -11.99 -0.92 15.42
CA ALA A 129 -10.84 -0.02 15.44
C ALA A 129 -11.30 1.45 15.31
N GLY A 130 -10.96 2.29 16.29
CA GLY A 130 -11.26 3.73 16.24
C GLY A 130 -12.77 4.03 16.17
N SER A 131 -13.15 5.04 15.39
CA SER A 131 -14.53 5.51 15.22
C SER A 131 -14.94 5.58 13.74
N ASP A 132 -16.21 5.38 13.43
CA ASP A 132 -16.81 5.71 12.13
C ASP A 132 -17.09 7.22 11.97
N GLU A 133 -17.09 7.97 13.07
CA GLU A 133 -17.25 9.41 13.06
C GLU A 133 -15.90 10.10 12.79
N ARG A 134 -15.87 10.94 11.75
CA ARG A 134 -14.69 11.74 11.39
C ARG A 134 -14.47 12.84 12.43
N PRO A 135 -13.35 12.85 13.18
CA PRO A 135 -13.03 13.95 14.06
C PRO A 135 -12.58 15.17 13.25
N TYR A 136 -12.84 16.37 13.75
CA TYR A 136 -12.35 17.62 13.15
C TYR A 136 -11.56 18.41 14.20
N TYR A 137 -10.24 18.40 14.06
CA TYR A 137 -9.32 19.12 14.95
C TYR A 137 -8.98 20.52 14.44
N ARG A 138 -9.15 20.74 13.13
CA ARG A 138 -8.88 22.00 12.45
C ARG A 138 -9.86 22.16 11.28
N LYS A 139 -9.99 23.38 10.77
CA LYS A 139 -10.71 23.67 9.51
C LYS A 139 -9.69 23.83 8.38
N PRO A 140 -9.98 23.34 7.17
CA PRO A 140 -9.15 23.59 6.00
C PRO A 140 -8.89 25.10 5.81
N GLY A 141 -7.65 25.47 5.50
CA GLY A 141 -7.19 26.85 5.32
C GLY A 141 -6.93 27.64 6.61
N HIS A 142 -7.25 27.09 7.79
CA HIS A 142 -7.04 27.76 9.08
C HIS A 142 -5.84 27.19 9.85
N ASP A 143 -5.16 27.98 10.67
CA ASP A 143 -4.08 27.51 11.56
C ASP A 143 -2.98 26.67 10.88
N LEU A 144 -2.59 27.07 9.65
CA LEU A 144 -1.52 26.40 8.90
C LEU A 144 -0.16 26.52 9.59
N ASP A 145 0.05 27.60 10.35
CA ASP A 145 1.29 27.79 11.12
C ASP A 145 1.35 26.83 12.31
N GLY A 146 0.25 26.65 13.05
CA GLY A 146 0.15 25.65 14.11
C GLY A 146 0.28 24.21 13.58
N LEU A 147 -0.26 23.92 12.39
CA LEU A 147 -0.02 22.65 11.71
C LEU A 147 1.46 22.45 11.37
N ALA A 148 2.12 23.46 10.81
CA ALA A 148 3.54 23.39 10.49
C ALA A 148 4.41 23.16 11.74
N GLU A 149 4.06 23.77 12.87
CA GLU A 149 4.72 23.56 14.15
C GLU A 149 4.52 22.13 14.67
N ARG A 150 3.31 21.59 14.61
CA ARG A 150 3.00 20.19 14.98
C ARG A 150 3.78 19.17 14.16
N LEU A 151 4.03 19.47 12.89
CA LEU A 151 4.80 18.63 11.98
C LEU A 151 6.32 18.85 12.06
N ALA A 152 6.78 19.88 12.76
CA ALA A 152 8.20 20.21 12.86
C ALA A 152 9.10 19.05 13.33
N PRO A 153 8.68 18.13 14.23
CA PRO A 153 9.48 16.96 14.61
C PRO A 153 9.83 16.02 13.44
N PHE A 154 9.08 16.09 12.34
CA PHE A 154 9.29 15.26 11.15
C PHE A 154 10.12 15.95 10.06
N ASP A 155 10.64 17.15 10.35
CA ASP A 155 11.54 17.87 9.44
C ASP A 155 12.90 17.16 9.36
N ARG A 156 13.20 16.58 8.20
CA ARG A 156 14.44 15.83 7.96
C ARG A 156 15.09 16.28 6.66
N LYS A 157 16.40 16.09 6.55
CA LYS A 157 17.09 16.41 5.30
C LYS A 157 16.84 15.31 4.27
N GLY A 158 16.69 15.70 3.01
CA GLY A 158 16.60 14.79 1.87
C GLY A 158 15.17 14.45 1.45
N SER A 159 15.08 13.45 0.58
CA SER A 159 13.81 12.97 0.01
C SER A 159 13.19 11.91 0.93
N PHE A 160 11.96 12.15 1.39
CA PHE A 160 11.19 11.13 2.11
C PHE A 160 10.90 9.90 1.23
N ARG A 161 10.79 10.10 -0.09
CA ARG A 161 10.57 9.00 -1.05
C ARG A 161 11.77 8.08 -1.09
N ASP A 162 12.97 8.64 -1.20
CA ASP A 162 14.22 7.86 -1.27
C ASP A 162 14.41 7.08 0.04
N ARG A 163 14.12 7.73 1.17
CA ARG A 163 14.15 7.11 2.50
C ARG A 163 13.19 5.91 2.59
N PHE A 164 11.94 6.10 2.20
CA PHE A 164 10.94 5.04 2.16
C PHE A 164 11.35 3.91 1.21
N HIS A 165 11.81 4.23 -0.01
CA HIS A 165 12.26 3.22 -0.97
C HIS A 165 13.43 2.38 -0.42
N HIS A 166 14.38 3.02 0.27
CA HIS A 166 15.48 2.32 0.92
C HIS A 166 14.97 1.36 2.01
N ALA A 167 14.10 1.83 2.90
CA ALA A 167 13.51 1.01 3.97
C ALA A 167 12.68 -0.15 3.42
N ARG A 168 11.85 0.11 2.40
CA ARG A 168 11.03 -0.92 1.73
C ARG A 168 11.90 -1.99 1.09
N ASN A 169 12.96 -1.59 0.39
CA ASN A 169 13.86 -2.54 -0.28
C ASN A 169 14.64 -3.38 0.75
N ALA A 170 15.12 -2.77 1.84
CA ALA A 170 15.79 -3.50 2.92
C ALA A 170 14.84 -4.50 3.62
N ALA A 171 13.57 -4.12 3.84
CA ALA A 171 12.57 -5.02 4.40
C ALA A 171 12.24 -6.18 3.44
N ALA A 172 12.09 -5.89 2.14
CA ALA A 172 11.85 -6.91 1.12
C ALA A 172 13.03 -7.87 0.98
N GLU A 173 14.26 -7.36 1.01
CA GLU A 173 15.49 -8.18 1.02
C GLU A 173 15.52 -9.11 2.21
N ARG A 174 15.30 -8.59 3.42
CA ARG A 174 15.23 -9.40 4.65
C ARG A 174 14.19 -10.51 4.54
N LEU A 175 12.96 -10.17 4.17
CA LEU A 175 11.86 -11.15 4.05
C LEU A 175 12.17 -12.23 3.00
N ALA A 176 12.76 -11.85 1.87
CA ALA A 176 13.15 -12.80 0.83
C ALA A 176 14.28 -13.74 1.29
N ILE A 177 15.29 -13.21 2.00
CA ILE A 177 16.37 -14.01 2.56
C ILE A 177 15.84 -14.96 3.64
N ASP A 178 15.04 -14.45 4.57
CA ASP A 178 14.45 -15.26 5.65
C ASP A 178 13.59 -16.40 5.09
N ALA A 179 12.78 -16.15 4.06
CA ALA A 179 11.97 -17.16 3.39
C ALA A 179 12.78 -18.17 2.56
N MET A 180 14.02 -17.84 2.17
CA MET A 180 14.92 -18.78 1.50
C MET A 180 15.71 -19.65 2.48
N LEU A 181 15.88 -19.17 3.71
CA LEU A 181 16.63 -19.84 4.77
C LEU A 181 15.73 -20.67 5.70
N SER A 182 14.40 -20.60 5.55
CA SER A 182 13.46 -21.42 6.31
C SER A 182 13.65 -22.91 6.02
N GLU A 183 13.54 -23.73 7.06
CA GLU A 183 13.55 -25.19 6.94
C GLU A 183 12.18 -25.69 6.46
N ASP A 184 11.92 -25.50 5.17
CA ASP A 184 10.64 -25.84 4.54
C ASP A 184 10.66 -27.19 3.82
N THR A 185 9.47 -27.78 3.69
CA THR A 185 9.27 -29.01 2.92
C THR A 185 9.47 -28.72 1.44
N VAL A 186 10.25 -29.55 0.76
CA VAL A 186 10.42 -29.44 -0.70
C VAL A 186 9.11 -29.81 -1.39
N VAL A 187 8.52 -28.89 -2.17
CA VAL A 187 7.28 -29.09 -2.92
C VAL A 187 7.59 -29.16 -4.42
N SER A 188 7.01 -30.15 -5.11
CA SER A 188 7.04 -30.21 -6.58
C SER A 188 5.91 -29.37 -7.16
N ILE A 189 6.23 -28.35 -7.96
CA ILE A 189 5.24 -27.47 -8.58
C ILE A 189 5.33 -27.61 -10.11
N PRO A 190 4.30 -28.13 -10.79
CA PRO A 190 4.30 -28.20 -12.24
C PRO A 190 4.17 -26.79 -12.85
N VAL A 191 5.13 -26.42 -13.71
CA VAL A 191 5.21 -25.10 -14.38
C VAL A 191 5.36 -25.23 -15.89
N ARG A 192 4.79 -24.28 -16.64
CA ARG A 192 5.05 -24.16 -18.09
C ARG A 192 6.40 -23.48 -18.31
N ALA A 193 7.13 -23.86 -19.36
CA ALA A 193 8.39 -23.20 -19.72
C ALA A 193 8.25 -21.67 -19.89
N GLY A 194 7.10 -21.20 -20.38
CA GLY A 194 6.79 -19.78 -20.49
C GLY A 194 6.57 -19.08 -19.13
N GLU A 195 6.04 -19.77 -18.13
CA GLU A 195 5.84 -19.25 -16.76
C GLU A 195 7.20 -19.09 -16.08
N LEU A 196 8.09 -20.08 -16.19
CA LEU A 196 9.46 -19.98 -15.69
C LEU A 196 10.24 -18.85 -16.37
N LYS A 197 10.11 -18.72 -17.70
CA LYS A 197 10.71 -17.61 -18.44
C LYS A 197 10.15 -16.26 -17.98
N ALA A 198 8.85 -16.17 -17.70
CA ALA A 198 8.25 -14.95 -17.18
C ALA A 198 8.80 -14.58 -15.80
N LEU A 199 8.92 -15.53 -14.87
CA LEU A 199 9.55 -15.30 -13.56
C LEU A 199 10.99 -14.80 -13.68
N GLN A 200 11.79 -15.41 -14.57
CA GLN A 200 13.16 -14.97 -14.84
C GLN A 200 13.22 -13.52 -15.35
N GLN A 201 12.27 -13.13 -16.20
CA GLN A 201 12.19 -11.75 -16.69
C GLN A 201 11.72 -10.79 -15.60
N LEU A 202 10.71 -11.16 -14.81
CA LEU A 202 10.20 -10.35 -13.71
C LEU A 202 11.28 -10.07 -12.65
N ALA A 203 12.11 -11.06 -12.34
CA ALA A 203 13.24 -10.92 -11.42
C ALA A 203 14.30 -9.89 -11.89
N GLN A 204 14.32 -9.54 -13.18
CA GLN A 204 15.24 -8.54 -13.74
C GLN A 204 14.71 -7.11 -13.60
N PHE A 205 13.43 -6.91 -13.27
CA PHE A 205 12.81 -5.59 -13.14
C PHE A 205 12.44 -5.30 -11.69
N VAL A 206 13.29 -4.51 -11.02
CA VAL A 206 13.06 -4.07 -9.63
C VAL A 206 11.89 -3.07 -9.53
N ASP A 207 11.65 -2.30 -10.60
CA ASP A 207 10.60 -1.27 -10.64
C ASP A 207 9.52 -1.62 -11.68
N MET A 208 8.73 -2.64 -11.36
CA MET A 208 7.65 -3.12 -12.22
C MET A 208 6.51 -2.10 -12.27
N SER A 209 5.99 -1.87 -13.48
CA SER A 209 4.70 -1.17 -13.65
C SER A 209 3.58 -1.92 -12.92
N GLU A 210 2.52 -1.20 -12.53
CA GLU A 210 1.37 -1.78 -11.84
C GLU A 210 0.77 -2.98 -12.61
N ALA A 211 0.63 -2.86 -13.93
CA ALA A 211 0.16 -3.95 -14.78
C ALA A 211 1.08 -5.19 -14.73
N LEU A 212 2.40 -4.98 -14.73
CA LEU A 212 3.37 -6.07 -14.66
C LEU A 212 3.42 -6.71 -13.27
N ARG A 213 3.27 -5.90 -12.22
CA ARG A 213 3.12 -6.36 -10.85
C ARG A 213 1.87 -7.22 -10.69
N GLY A 214 0.74 -6.82 -11.28
CA GLY A 214 -0.48 -7.62 -11.31
C GLY A 214 -0.28 -9.01 -11.93
N VAL A 215 0.46 -9.08 -13.04
CA VAL A 215 0.84 -10.37 -13.67
C VAL A 215 1.70 -11.21 -12.74
N ALA A 216 2.69 -10.60 -12.06
CA ALA A 216 3.55 -11.31 -11.11
C ALA A 216 2.74 -11.89 -9.94
N VAL A 217 1.84 -11.09 -9.35
CA VAL A 217 0.97 -11.51 -8.24
C VAL A 217 0.08 -12.69 -8.65
N GLN A 218 -0.58 -12.62 -9.81
CA GLN A 218 -1.42 -13.73 -10.29
C GLN A 218 -0.61 -14.99 -10.60
N LEU A 219 0.59 -14.84 -11.17
CA LEU A 219 1.48 -15.98 -11.40
C LEU A 219 1.90 -16.64 -10.08
N ILE A 220 2.24 -15.85 -9.06
CA ILE A 220 2.58 -16.36 -7.72
C ILE A 220 1.37 -17.09 -7.11
N ALA A 221 0.16 -16.52 -7.22
CA ALA A 221 -1.06 -17.15 -6.72
C ALA A 221 -1.37 -18.49 -7.42
N ASP A 222 -1.26 -18.54 -8.75
CA ASP A 222 -1.43 -19.78 -9.52
C ASP A 222 -0.41 -20.84 -9.08
N LEU A 223 0.86 -20.47 -8.85
CA LEU A 223 1.90 -21.39 -8.40
C LEU A 223 1.66 -21.90 -6.97
N LYS A 224 1.21 -21.04 -6.05
CA LYS A 224 0.83 -21.43 -4.69
C LYS A 224 -0.34 -22.42 -4.68
N ALA A 225 -1.37 -22.18 -5.51
CA ALA A 225 -2.51 -23.09 -5.61
C ALA A 225 -2.09 -24.49 -6.12
N ARG A 226 -1.13 -24.55 -7.06
CA ARG A 226 -0.53 -25.81 -7.55
C ARG A 226 0.36 -26.50 -6.51
N ALA A 227 0.98 -25.75 -5.61
CA ALA A 227 1.78 -26.32 -4.53
C ALA A 227 0.90 -27.05 -3.49
N SER A 228 -0.29 -26.52 -3.17
CA SER A 228 -1.18 -27.08 -2.14
C SER A 228 -2.00 -28.32 -2.56
N SER A 229 -1.89 -28.74 -3.81
CA SER A 229 -2.83 -29.66 -4.48
C SER A 229 -2.18 -30.89 -5.11
N THR A 230 -0.87 -31.06 -4.94
CA THR A 230 -0.11 -32.18 -5.49
C THR A 230 -0.37 -33.49 -4.71
N SER A 231 -1.51 -34.11 -4.99
CA SER A 231 -1.61 -35.57 -5.06
C SER A 231 -1.31 -36.02 -6.50
N ASP A 232 -0.56 -37.09 -6.66
CA ASP A 232 0.26 -37.41 -7.84
C ASP A 232 -0.50 -37.84 -9.14
N GLU A 233 -1.80 -37.57 -9.27
CA GLU A 233 -2.60 -38.02 -10.42
C GLU A 233 -3.29 -36.84 -11.13
N GLY A 234 -2.71 -36.34 -12.24
CA GLY A 234 -3.37 -35.37 -13.14
C GLY A 234 -2.64 -34.05 -13.44
N GLN A 235 -1.30 -34.01 -13.33
CA GLN A 235 -0.49 -32.77 -13.43
C GLN A 235 -0.78 -31.88 -14.67
N ILE A 236 -1.13 -32.45 -15.83
CA ILE A 236 -1.41 -31.68 -17.06
C ILE A 236 -2.77 -30.96 -17.02
N GLU A 237 -3.80 -31.61 -16.47
CA GLU A 237 -5.13 -31.01 -16.32
C GLU A 237 -5.10 -29.91 -15.24
N PHE A 238 -4.29 -30.12 -14.21
CA PHE A 238 -4.05 -29.17 -13.14
C PHE A 238 -3.38 -27.86 -13.60
N VAL A 239 -2.41 -27.95 -14.51
CA VAL A 239 -1.76 -26.77 -15.14
C VAL A 239 -2.72 -26.00 -16.05
N ARG A 240 -3.79 -26.63 -16.56
CA ARG A 240 -4.81 -25.94 -17.38
C ARG A 240 -5.82 -25.21 -16.50
N SER A 241 -6.23 -25.78 -15.38
CA SER A 241 -7.22 -25.18 -14.47
C SER A 241 -6.72 -23.90 -13.77
N HIS A 242 -5.43 -23.82 -13.45
CA HIS A 242 -4.83 -22.67 -12.74
C HIS A 242 -3.99 -21.80 -13.69
N SER A 243 -4.62 -21.20 -14.70
CA SER A 243 -3.93 -20.38 -15.72
C SER A 243 -4.42 -18.94 -15.80
N THR A 244 -4.83 -18.40 -14.66
CA THR A 244 -5.37 -17.04 -14.51
C THR A 244 -4.32 -15.98 -14.84
N GLY A 245 -3.06 -16.17 -14.42
CA GLY A 245 -1.96 -15.25 -14.76
C GLY A 245 -1.65 -15.23 -16.26
N VAL A 246 -1.77 -16.37 -16.95
CA VAL A 246 -1.63 -16.45 -18.42
C VAL A 246 -2.79 -15.75 -19.12
N ALA A 247 -4.01 -15.87 -18.59
CA ALA A 247 -5.17 -15.16 -19.12
C ALA A 247 -5.03 -13.63 -18.96
N GLN A 248 -4.57 -13.15 -17.80
CA GLN A 248 -4.35 -11.73 -17.56
C GLN A 248 -3.23 -11.16 -18.46
N ALA A 249 -2.12 -11.87 -18.64
CA ALA A 249 -1.05 -11.46 -19.54
C ALA A 249 -1.52 -11.36 -21.01
N LYS A 250 -2.43 -12.24 -21.44
CA LYS A 250 -3.06 -12.16 -22.77
C LYS A 250 -3.93 -10.90 -22.89
N GLU A 251 -4.69 -10.56 -21.85
CA GLU A 251 -5.57 -9.39 -21.86
C GLU A 251 -4.78 -8.08 -21.91
N ILE A 252 -3.73 -7.94 -21.09
CA ILE A 252 -2.83 -6.76 -21.12
C ILE A 252 -2.24 -6.57 -22.53
N ARG A 253 -1.80 -7.66 -23.17
CA ARG A 253 -1.26 -7.62 -24.54
C ARG A 253 -2.31 -7.20 -25.58
N ARG A 254 -3.58 -7.56 -25.38
CA ARG A 254 -4.68 -7.18 -26.26
C ARG A 254 -4.97 -5.68 -26.16
N ILE A 255 -5.03 -5.15 -24.93
CA ILE A 255 -5.26 -3.73 -24.66
C ILE A 255 -4.10 -2.88 -25.22
N GLY A 256 -2.85 -3.32 -25.03
CA GLY A 256 -1.66 -2.61 -25.54
C GLY A 256 -1.54 -2.53 -27.07
N ARG A 257 -2.26 -3.38 -27.82
CA ARG A 257 -2.28 -3.36 -29.30
C ARG A 257 -3.40 -2.51 -29.90
N GLY A 258 -4.36 -2.04 -29.10
CA GLY A 258 -5.48 -1.21 -29.55
C GLY A 258 -5.24 0.30 -29.49
N ARG A 259 -4.03 0.74 -29.09
CA ARG A 259 -3.62 2.15 -28.99
C ARG A 259 -2.52 2.55 -29.99
N GLY A 260 -2.31 1.74 -31.04
CA GLY A 260 -1.39 2.02 -32.15
C GLY A 260 -2.12 2.49 -33.39
#